data_AF-A0A8T7BJ19-F1
#
_entry.id   AF-A0A8T7BJ19-F1
#
_cell.length_a   1.000
_cell.length_b   1.000
_cell.length_c   1.000
_cell.angle_alpha   90.00
_cell.angle_beta   90.00
_cell.angle_gamma   90.00
#
_symmetry.space_group_name_H-M   'P 1'
#
loop_
_entity.id
_entity.type
_entity.pdbx_description
1 polymer ?
#
loop_
_entity_poly.entity_id
_entity_poly.type
_entity_poly.pdbx_seq_one_letter_code
_entity_poly.pdbx_strand_id
1 'polypeptide(L)'
;AYMTSRGNLVAVVTNGTAVLGLGAIGPLAAKPVMEGKAVLFKKFSGIDVFDIEINERDPDKLVDIIASLEPTFGGINLEDIKAPECFEVEKKLKERLNIPVFHDDQHGTAIIVGAAVLNGLRIVDKDISKVKLAGSGAGASAIACLDLLVNLGMKRENIFICDSKGIIYEGRDKKLDPSKARYAQKTDARVLDDVIADADIFLGLSGPGVLTKGMVKKMADNPIILALANPDPEILPEDALAVRPDAIMATGRSDYPNQVNNVLCFPYIFRGALDVGATTINDPMKVACVHAIADLATVEPSDIVAKAYGGSNLQFGPEYLIPKPFDPRLIVRIAPAVAKAAMESGVATRQIPDMKVYRQKLLQFIFQTGTLMNPVFDQAKQAPKKVVYAEGEERKVLQA
;
A
#
# COMPACT_ATOMS: atom_id res chain seq x y z
N ALA A 1 25.98 -12.08 0.19
CA ALA A 1 24.82 -11.81 -0.68
C ALA A 1 25.19 -11.52 -2.14
N TYR A 2 26.41 -11.10 -2.48
CA TYR A 2 26.76 -10.71 -3.86
C TYR A 2 27.27 -11.83 -4.78
N MET A 3 27.65 -12.97 -4.22
CA MET A 3 28.14 -14.12 -4.99
C MET A 3 27.03 -15.09 -5.38
N THR A 4 25.78 -14.78 -5.01
CA THR A 4 24.60 -15.63 -5.26
C THR A 4 23.39 -14.73 -5.55
N SER A 5 22.31 -15.32 -6.10
CA SER A 5 21.07 -14.59 -6.36
C SER A 5 20.29 -14.16 -5.12
N ARG A 6 20.74 -14.57 -3.91
CA ARG A 6 20.05 -14.29 -2.62
C ARG A 6 19.69 -12.81 -2.46
N GLY A 7 20.58 -11.90 -2.85
CA GLY A 7 20.35 -10.45 -2.69
C GLY A 7 19.18 -9.89 -3.51
N ASN A 8 18.66 -10.64 -4.48
CA ASN A 8 17.54 -10.26 -5.34
C ASN A 8 16.36 -11.25 -5.32
N LEU A 9 16.44 -12.30 -4.50
CA LEU A 9 15.46 -13.39 -4.46
C LEU A 9 14.51 -13.21 -3.26
N VAL A 10 13.21 -13.14 -3.52
CA VAL A 10 12.14 -13.06 -2.50
C VAL A 10 11.31 -14.35 -2.53
N ALA A 11 10.97 -14.86 -1.35
CA ALA A 11 9.95 -15.92 -1.24
C ALA A 11 8.58 -15.28 -1.10
N VAL A 12 7.65 -15.60 -1.99
CA VAL A 12 6.22 -15.31 -1.78
C VAL A 12 5.62 -16.54 -1.11
N VAL A 13 5.25 -16.42 0.17
CA VAL A 13 4.89 -17.54 1.02
C VAL A 13 3.42 -17.45 1.44
N THR A 14 2.70 -18.55 1.27
CA THR A 14 1.32 -18.71 1.76
C THR A 14 1.09 -20.10 2.33
N ASN A 15 0.05 -20.26 3.14
CA ASN A 15 -0.54 -21.57 3.44
C ASN A 15 -1.96 -21.74 2.87
N GLY A 16 -2.43 -20.77 2.06
CA GLY A 16 -3.71 -20.81 1.36
C GLY A 16 -4.92 -20.76 2.29
N THR A 17 -4.81 -20.09 3.45
CA THR A 17 -5.89 -20.03 4.44
C THR A 17 -6.81 -18.83 4.30
N ALA A 18 -6.42 -17.82 3.52
CA ALA A 18 -7.22 -16.62 3.26
C ALA A 18 -7.00 -16.08 1.84
N VAL A 19 -7.16 -16.94 0.82
CA VAL A 19 -6.86 -16.58 -0.57
C VAL A 19 -7.95 -15.68 -1.13
N LEU A 20 -7.63 -14.40 -1.37
CA LEU A 20 -8.56 -13.40 -1.91
C LEU A 20 -9.90 -13.40 -1.14
N GLY A 21 -11.04 -13.38 -1.83
CA GLY A 21 -12.37 -13.57 -1.25
C GLY A 21 -12.82 -15.04 -1.15
N LEU A 22 -11.96 -16.01 -1.48
CA LEU A 22 -12.30 -17.44 -1.54
C LEU A 22 -12.08 -18.15 -0.19
N GLY A 23 -11.31 -17.54 0.71
CA GLY A 23 -11.01 -18.09 2.02
C GLY A 23 -10.01 -19.25 1.98
N ALA A 24 -10.23 -20.26 2.83
CA ALA A 24 -9.28 -21.35 3.05
C ALA A 24 -9.38 -22.45 1.97
N ILE A 25 -8.90 -22.15 0.76
CA ILE A 25 -8.88 -23.08 -0.38
C ILE A 25 -7.66 -24.00 -0.40
N GLY A 26 -6.69 -23.77 0.49
CA GLY A 26 -5.49 -24.59 0.65
C GLY A 26 -4.33 -24.19 -0.28
N PRO A 27 -3.12 -24.69 0.02
CA PRO A 27 -1.88 -24.26 -0.62
C PRO A 27 -1.87 -24.47 -2.14
N LEU A 28 -2.27 -25.67 -2.61
CA LEU A 28 -2.26 -25.97 -4.05
C LEU A 28 -3.16 -25.03 -4.86
N ALA A 29 -4.34 -24.71 -4.33
CA ALA A 29 -5.29 -23.82 -5.01
C ALA A 29 -4.87 -22.33 -4.93
N ALA A 30 -4.03 -21.96 -3.95
CA ALA A 30 -3.45 -20.62 -3.83
C ALA A 30 -2.37 -20.35 -4.87
N LYS A 31 -1.72 -21.39 -5.40
CA LYS A 31 -0.56 -21.30 -6.29
C LYS A 31 -0.70 -20.30 -7.45
N PRO A 32 -1.80 -20.26 -8.23
CA PRO A 32 -1.94 -19.30 -9.31
C PRO A 32 -1.89 -17.83 -8.85
N VAL A 33 -2.37 -17.53 -7.64
CA VAL A 33 -2.31 -16.18 -7.05
C VAL A 33 -0.86 -15.83 -6.71
N MET A 34 -0.11 -16.79 -6.14
CA MET A 34 1.30 -16.61 -5.77
C MET A 34 2.20 -16.44 -7.01
N GLU A 35 2.00 -17.25 -8.04
CA GLU A 35 2.66 -17.09 -9.35
C GLU A 35 2.36 -15.72 -9.97
N GLY A 36 1.11 -15.26 -9.87
CA GLY A 36 0.71 -13.92 -10.28
C GLY A 36 1.52 -12.84 -9.56
N LYS A 37 1.66 -12.92 -8.23
CA LYS A 37 2.49 -11.97 -7.45
C LYS A 37 3.96 -12.04 -7.84
N ALA A 38 4.50 -13.23 -8.09
CA ALA A 38 5.87 -13.40 -8.56
C ALA A 38 6.13 -12.67 -9.89
N VAL A 39 5.19 -12.77 -10.85
CA VAL A 39 5.26 -12.05 -12.12
C VAL A 39 5.25 -10.53 -11.92
N LEU A 40 4.42 -10.02 -11.01
CA LEU A 40 4.33 -8.59 -10.73
C LEU A 40 5.63 -8.06 -10.10
N PHE A 41 6.22 -8.77 -9.13
CA PHE A 41 7.54 -8.45 -8.59
C PHE A 41 8.58 -8.34 -9.71
N LYS A 42 8.67 -9.38 -10.55
CA LYS A 42 9.67 -9.41 -11.63
C LYS A 42 9.46 -8.30 -12.63
N LYS A 43 8.22 -8.07 -13.04
CA LYS A 43 7.86 -7.09 -14.07
C LYS A 43 8.11 -5.65 -13.61
N PHE A 44 7.76 -5.31 -12.38
CA PHE A 44 7.80 -3.92 -11.90
C PHE A 44 9.08 -3.54 -11.16
N SER A 45 9.80 -4.50 -10.62
CA SER A 45 10.95 -4.23 -9.75
C SER A 45 12.20 -5.06 -10.07
N GLY A 46 12.13 -5.95 -11.06
CA GLY A 46 13.24 -6.82 -11.45
C GLY A 46 13.64 -7.84 -10.37
N ILE A 47 12.83 -7.98 -9.32
CA ILE A 47 13.05 -8.93 -8.23
C ILE A 47 12.74 -10.34 -8.72
N ASP A 48 13.63 -11.27 -8.43
CA ASP A 48 13.40 -12.69 -8.67
C ASP A 48 12.54 -13.23 -7.54
N VAL A 49 11.53 -14.02 -7.87
CA VAL A 49 10.60 -14.57 -6.87
C VAL A 49 10.48 -16.06 -7.06
N PHE A 50 10.39 -16.76 -5.93
CA PHE A 50 9.90 -18.12 -5.88
C PHE A 50 8.67 -18.16 -4.99
N ASP A 51 7.58 -18.69 -5.51
CA ASP A 51 6.35 -18.93 -4.77
C ASP A 51 6.43 -20.24 -3.97
N ILE A 52 5.99 -20.20 -2.71
CA ILE A 52 6.10 -21.30 -1.76
C ILE A 52 4.76 -21.47 -1.03
N GLU A 53 4.01 -22.48 -1.47
CA GLU A 53 2.75 -22.87 -0.87
C GLU A 53 2.97 -23.97 0.20
N ILE A 54 2.91 -23.60 1.47
CA ILE A 54 3.20 -24.50 2.59
C ILE A 54 1.90 -25.16 3.08
N ASN A 55 1.86 -26.50 3.08
CA ASN A 55 0.75 -27.25 3.65
C ASN A 55 0.87 -27.43 5.17
N GLU A 56 0.89 -26.33 5.91
CA GLU A 56 0.93 -26.30 7.38
C GLU A 56 -0.05 -25.26 7.94
N ARG A 57 -0.83 -25.66 8.94
CA ARG A 57 -1.88 -24.84 9.56
C ARG A 57 -1.50 -24.37 10.96
N ASP A 58 -0.56 -25.05 11.61
CA ASP A 58 -0.02 -24.64 12.89
C ASP A 58 0.92 -23.42 12.71
N PRO A 59 0.63 -22.27 13.35
CA PRO A 59 1.42 -21.06 13.17
C PRO A 59 2.89 -21.21 13.59
N ASP A 60 3.18 -21.99 14.63
CA ASP A 60 4.54 -22.18 15.13
C ASP A 60 5.37 -23.02 14.17
N LYS A 61 4.82 -24.13 13.69
CA LYS A 61 5.46 -24.96 12.67
C LYS A 61 5.62 -24.20 11.36
N LEU A 62 4.64 -23.38 10.98
CA LEU A 62 4.74 -22.54 9.79
C LEU A 62 5.92 -21.56 9.93
N VAL A 63 6.08 -20.91 11.09
CA VAL A 63 7.23 -20.04 11.39
C VAL A 63 8.54 -20.82 11.30
N ASP A 64 8.61 -22.02 11.86
CA ASP A 64 9.82 -22.87 11.81
C ASP A 64 10.24 -23.20 10.37
N ILE A 65 9.27 -23.59 9.54
CA ILE A 65 9.51 -23.91 8.12
C ILE A 65 10.01 -22.66 7.40
N ILE A 66 9.32 -21.53 7.52
CA ILE A 66 9.69 -20.29 6.81
C ILE A 66 11.07 -19.81 7.28
N ALA A 67 11.33 -19.85 8.59
CA ALA A 67 12.60 -19.42 9.15
C ALA A 67 13.78 -20.26 8.66
N SER A 68 13.57 -21.57 8.45
CA SER A 68 14.60 -22.46 7.91
C SER A 68 15.04 -22.11 6.47
N LEU A 69 14.23 -21.33 5.74
CA LEU A 69 14.50 -20.91 4.36
C LEU A 69 15.35 -19.63 4.26
N GLU A 70 15.62 -18.92 5.36
CA GLU A 70 16.40 -17.67 5.39
C GLU A 70 17.72 -17.71 4.59
N PRO A 71 18.51 -18.80 4.58
CA PRO A 71 19.76 -18.83 3.82
C PRO A 71 19.61 -18.64 2.31
N THR A 72 18.44 -19.00 1.75
CA THR A 72 18.15 -18.92 0.31
C THR A 72 17.67 -17.53 -0.10
N PHE A 73 16.83 -16.91 0.72
CA PHE A 73 16.09 -15.70 0.36
C PHE A 73 16.74 -14.42 0.91
N GLY A 74 16.53 -13.33 0.18
CA GLY A 74 16.86 -11.97 0.60
C GLY A 74 15.69 -11.24 1.27
N GLY A 75 14.47 -11.78 1.17
CA GLY A 75 13.27 -11.29 1.83
C GLY A 75 12.12 -12.29 1.74
N ILE A 76 11.16 -12.16 2.65
CA ILE A 76 9.95 -12.99 2.73
C ILE A 76 8.72 -12.09 2.58
N ASN A 77 7.88 -12.38 1.60
CA ASN A 77 6.59 -11.75 1.41
C ASN A 77 5.49 -12.75 1.80
N LEU A 78 4.81 -12.51 2.92
CA LEU A 78 3.70 -13.33 3.41
C LEU A 78 2.40 -12.92 2.73
N GLU A 79 1.60 -13.92 2.34
CA GLU A 79 0.37 -13.73 1.56
C GLU A 79 -0.73 -14.67 1.98
N ASP A 80 -1.98 -14.19 1.96
CA ASP A 80 -3.18 -15.01 2.08
C ASP A 80 -3.17 -15.95 3.31
N ILE A 81 -2.62 -15.47 4.43
CA ILE A 81 -2.63 -16.14 5.74
C ILE A 81 -3.76 -15.54 6.57
N LYS A 82 -4.65 -16.39 7.09
CA LYS A 82 -5.81 -15.92 7.87
C LYS A 82 -5.42 -15.21 9.16
N ALA A 83 -6.28 -14.29 9.60
CA ALA A 83 -6.23 -13.72 10.93
C ALA A 83 -6.94 -14.64 11.96
N PRO A 84 -6.50 -14.67 13.23
CA PRO A 84 -5.41 -13.87 13.82
C PRO A 84 -4.00 -14.44 13.59
N GLU A 85 -3.85 -15.64 13.05
CA GLU A 85 -2.57 -16.35 12.96
C GLU A 85 -1.49 -15.58 12.18
N CYS A 86 -1.87 -14.86 11.12
CA CYS A 86 -0.95 -14.04 10.33
C CYS A 86 -0.14 -13.02 11.16
N PHE A 87 -0.71 -12.46 12.22
CA PHE A 87 -0.01 -11.52 13.09
C PHE A 87 1.10 -12.19 13.89
N GLU A 88 0.81 -13.37 14.44
CA GLU A 88 1.77 -14.15 15.22
C GLU A 88 2.90 -14.66 14.32
N VAL A 89 2.56 -15.17 13.14
CA VAL A 89 3.53 -15.62 12.13
C VAL A 89 4.45 -14.48 11.74
N GLU A 90 3.89 -13.33 11.35
CA GLU A 90 4.70 -12.18 10.95
C GLU A 90 5.61 -11.70 12.09
N LYS A 91 5.06 -11.55 13.30
CA LYS A 91 5.82 -11.08 14.47
C LYS A 91 7.00 -12.00 14.78
N LYS A 92 6.76 -13.32 14.88
CA LYS A 92 7.81 -14.30 15.19
C LYS A 92 8.88 -14.37 14.10
N LEU A 93 8.48 -14.24 12.83
CA LEU A 93 9.44 -14.20 11.72
C LEU A 93 10.29 -12.93 11.74
N LYS A 94 9.70 -11.76 12.03
CA LYS A 94 10.45 -10.50 12.18
C LYS A 94 11.45 -10.54 13.35
N GLU A 95 11.12 -11.25 14.42
CA GLU A 95 12.02 -11.42 15.58
C GLU A 95 13.16 -12.41 15.31
N ARG A 96 12.94 -13.41 14.45
CA ARG A 96 13.88 -14.51 14.22
C ARG A 96 14.79 -14.32 13.00
N LEU A 97 14.31 -13.63 11.95
CA LEU A 97 15.02 -13.51 10.68
C LEU A 97 15.82 -12.21 10.60
N ASN A 98 16.96 -12.26 9.90
CA ASN A 98 17.79 -11.09 9.59
C ASN A 98 17.56 -10.57 8.16
N ILE A 99 16.39 -10.86 7.60
CA ILE A 99 15.93 -10.43 6.27
C ILE A 99 14.52 -9.83 6.39
N PRO A 100 14.13 -8.91 5.50
CA PRO A 100 12.83 -8.26 5.55
C PRO A 100 11.70 -9.27 5.40
N VAL A 101 10.76 -9.21 6.35
CA VAL A 101 9.48 -9.93 6.32
C VAL A 101 8.37 -8.89 6.17
N PHE A 102 7.49 -9.09 5.19
CA PHE A 102 6.39 -8.19 4.90
C PHE A 102 5.13 -8.98 4.58
N HIS A 103 4.02 -8.67 5.24
CA HIS A 103 2.72 -9.22 4.87
C HIS A 103 1.95 -8.22 4.00
N ASP A 104 1.72 -8.55 2.73
CA ASP A 104 1.18 -7.58 1.77
C ASP A 104 -0.27 -7.21 2.07
N ASP A 105 -1.12 -8.19 2.40
CA ASP A 105 -2.52 -7.92 2.75
C ASP A 105 -2.69 -6.97 3.94
N GLN A 106 -1.70 -6.93 4.84
CA GLN A 106 -1.69 -6.04 5.99
C GLN A 106 -1.04 -4.70 5.65
N HIS A 107 0.27 -4.71 5.39
CA HIS A 107 1.06 -3.48 5.29
C HIS A 107 0.98 -2.85 3.90
N GLY A 108 0.80 -3.65 2.84
CA GLY A 108 0.56 -3.16 1.48
C GLY A 108 -0.72 -2.34 1.43
N THR A 109 -1.83 -2.93 1.91
CA THR A 109 -3.12 -2.24 2.05
C THR A 109 -2.98 -0.96 2.88
N ALA A 110 -2.32 -1.03 4.05
CA ALA A 110 -2.13 0.12 4.92
C ALA A 110 -1.40 1.27 4.23
N ILE A 111 -0.34 0.99 3.48
CA ILE A 111 0.45 2.02 2.78
C ILE A 111 -0.40 2.72 1.71
N ILE A 112 -1.20 1.99 0.95
CA ILE A 112 -2.04 2.59 -0.09
C ILE A 112 -3.19 3.39 0.53
N VAL A 113 -3.80 2.89 1.60
CA VAL A 113 -4.80 3.63 2.40
C VAL A 113 -4.20 4.90 2.97
N GLY A 114 -3.00 4.85 3.55
CA GLY A 114 -2.30 6.02 4.06
C GLY A 114 -2.07 7.08 2.97
N ALA A 115 -1.66 6.66 1.78
CA ALA A 115 -1.45 7.58 0.65
C ALA A 115 -2.78 8.20 0.17
N ALA A 116 -3.84 7.41 0.09
CA ALA A 116 -5.18 7.86 -0.26
C ALA A 116 -5.70 8.91 0.74
N VAL A 117 -5.56 8.62 2.05
CA VAL A 117 -5.99 9.52 3.12
C VAL A 117 -5.21 10.82 3.10
N LEU A 118 -3.87 10.78 3.00
CA LEU A 118 -3.07 12.01 2.93
C LEU A 118 -3.47 12.89 1.75
N ASN A 119 -3.67 12.31 0.57
CA ASN A 119 -4.05 13.06 -0.61
C ASN A 119 -5.50 13.55 -0.58
N GLY A 120 -6.42 12.74 -0.06
CA GLY A 120 -7.80 13.17 0.19
C GLY A 120 -7.83 14.37 1.14
N LEU A 121 -7.07 14.31 2.25
CA LEU A 121 -6.95 15.41 3.22
C LEU A 121 -6.31 16.67 2.62
N ARG A 122 -5.35 16.54 1.71
CA ARG A 122 -4.79 17.67 0.93
C ARG A 122 -5.83 18.34 0.05
N ILE A 123 -6.75 17.57 -0.56
CA ILE A 123 -7.80 18.10 -1.43
C ILE A 123 -8.86 18.84 -0.62
N VAL A 124 -9.24 18.31 0.54
CA VAL A 124 -10.29 18.91 1.40
C VAL A 124 -9.73 19.88 2.44
N ASP A 125 -8.41 20.15 2.39
CA ASP A 125 -7.67 21.05 3.29
C ASP A 125 -7.91 20.76 4.79
N LYS A 126 -7.77 19.49 5.18
CA LYS A 126 -7.95 19.04 6.58
C LYS A 126 -6.66 18.48 7.17
N ASP A 127 -6.45 18.72 8.47
CA ASP A 127 -5.31 18.23 9.23
C ASP A 127 -5.60 16.82 9.78
N ILE A 128 -4.74 15.85 9.47
CA ILE A 128 -4.88 14.45 9.89
C ILE A 128 -5.01 14.27 11.41
N SER A 129 -4.45 15.20 12.20
CA SER A 129 -4.50 15.16 13.67
C SER A 129 -5.84 15.62 14.25
N LYS A 130 -6.71 16.24 13.44
CA LYS A 130 -7.99 16.82 13.86
C LYS A 130 -9.20 16.08 13.31
N VAL A 131 -9.01 15.26 12.28
CA VAL A 131 -10.10 14.53 11.63
C VAL A 131 -10.57 13.33 12.44
N LYS A 132 -11.85 12.99 12.28
CA LYS A 132 -12.48 11.81 12.85
C LYS A 132 -12.57 10.68 11.83
N LEU A 133 -12.15 9.48 12.25
CA LEU A 133 -12.28 8.26 11.45
C LEU A 133 -13.33 7.34 12.09
N ALA A 134 -14.32 6.95 11.28
CA ALA A 134 -15.21 5.85 11.58
C ALA A 134 -14.86 4.68 10.64
N GLY A 135 -14.80 3.45 11.14
CA GLY A 135 -14.48 2.33 10.27
C GLY A 135 -15.22 1.05 10.61
N SER A 136 -15.23 0.16 9.63
CA SER A 136 -15.90 -1.13 9.69
C SER A 136 -14.92 -2.23 9.31
N GLY A 137 -14.79 -3.21 10.18
CA GLY A 137 -13.77 -4.26 10.09
C GLY A 137 -12.63 -4.00 11.04
N ALA A 138 -12.28 -5.02 11.83
CA ALA A 138 -11.13 -4.97 12.74
C ALA A 138 -10.24 -6.20 12.53
N GLY A 139 -10.10 -6.63 11.27
CA GLY A 139 -9.17 -7.68 10.86
C GLY A 139 -7.74 -7.17 10.73
N ALA A 140 -6.84 -8.01 10.21
CA ALA A 140 -5.42 -7.70 10.14
C ALA A 140 -5.09 -6.46 9.30
N SER A 141 -5.66 -6.37 8.10
CA SER A 141 -5.52 -5.21 7.23
C SER A 141 -6.06 -3.94 7.88
N ALA A 142 -7.21 -4.00 8.56
CA ALA A 142 -7.80 -2.83 9.21
C ALA A 142 -6.91 -2.30 10.33
N ILE A 143 -6.45 -3.17 11.23
CA ILE A 143 -5.56 -2.77 12.32
C ILE A 143 -4.23 -2.21 11.78
N ALA A 144 -3.65 -2.82 10.75
CA ALA A 144 -2.44 -2.31 10.11
C ALA A 144 -2.65 -0.92 9.47
N CYS A 145 -3.81 -0.68 8.84
CA CYS A 145 -4.17 0.64 8.32
C CYS A 145 -4.25 1.68 9.45
N LEU A 146 -4.93 1.35 10.56
CA LEU A 146 -5.07 2.26 11.69
C LEU A 146 -3.71 2.56 12.33
N ASP A 147 -2.86 1.55 12.55
CA ASP A 147 -1.53 1.73 13.13
C ASP A 147 -0.67 2.66 12.25
N LEU A 148 -0.74 2.50 10.92
CA LEU A 148 -0.02 3.37 10.00
C LEU A 148 -0.58 4.80 9.95
N LEU A 149 -1.91 4.97 9.99
CA LEU A 149 -2.53 6.29 10.07
C LEU A 149 -2.14 7.03 11.35
N VAL A 150 -2.02 6.33 12.47
CA VAL A 150 -1.50 6.90 13.73
C VAL A 150 -0.04 7.32 13.57
N ASN A 151 0.79 6.49 12.93
CA ASN A 151 2.18 6.85 12.62
C ASN A 151 2.30 8.06 11.67
N LEU A 152 1.28 8.34 10.86
CA LEU A 152 1.18 9.51 9.99
C LEU A 152 0.62 10.76 10.71
N GLY A 153 0.24 10.64 11.99
CA GLY A 153 -0.20 11.75 12.83
C GLY A 153 -1.69 11.75 13.18
N MET A 154 -2.47 10.75 12.75
CA MET A 154 -3.86 10.61 13.22
C MET A 154 -3.88 10.31 14.71
N LYS A 155 -4.76 11.00 15.45
CA LYS A 155 -4.90 10.78 16.88
C LYS A 155 -5.75 9.55 17.16
N ARG A 156 -5.25 8.66 18.03
CA ARG A 156 -5.95 7.42 18.39
C ARG A 156 -7.34 7.69 18.97
N GLU A 157 -7.51 8.74 19.76
CA GLU A 157 -8.81 9.16 20.32
C GLU A 157 -9.86 9.53 19.27
N ASN A 158 -9.45 9.82 18.03
CA ASN A 158 -10.35 10.17 16.93
C ASN A 158 -10.78 8.96 16.08
N ILE A 159 -10.35 7.75 16.45
CA ILE A 159 -10.58 6.52 15.68
C ILE A 159 -11.66 5.67 16.35
N PHE A 160 -12.78 5.47 15.65
CA PHE A 160 -13.89 4.61 16.08
C PHE A 160 -14.05 3.46 15.10
N ILE A 161 -13.82 2.22 15.55
CA ILE A 161 -13.86 1.04 14.68
C ILE A 161 -14.91 0.05 15.16
N CYS A 162 -15.67 -0.52 14.22
CA CYS A 162 -16.58 -1.64 14.44
C CYS A 162 -15.96 -2.97 14.00
N ASP A 163 -16.20 -4.03 14.76
CA ASP A 163 -16.08 -5.40 14.27
C ASP A 163 -17.46 -6.05 14.10
N SER A 164 -17.51 -7.36 13.87
CA SER A 164 -18.77 -8.10 13.66
C SER A 164 -19.76 -8.03 14.82
N LYS A 165 -19.32 -7.59 16.01
CA LYS A 165 -20.19 -7.47 17.19
C LYS A 165 -20.58 -5.99 17.46
N GLY A 166 -20.19 -5.02 16.63
CA GLY A 166 -20.32 -3.56 16.91
C GLY A 166 -19.02 -2.80 17.27
N ILE A 167 -19.15 -1.62 17.86
CA ILE A 167 -18.04 -0.70 18.22
C ILE A 167 -17.07 -1.35 19.21
N ILE A 168 -15.77 -1.17 18.99
CA ILE A 168 -14.75 -1.55 19.98
C ILE A 168 -14.67 -0.47 21.06
N TYR A 169 -15.15 -0.80 22.27
CA TYR A 169 -15.19 0.10 23.41
C TYR A 169 -14.59 -0.52 24.68
N GLU A 170 -14.21 0.31 25.64
CA GLU A 170 -13.67 -0.11 26.93
C GLU A 170 -14.72 -0.91 27.74
N GLY A 171 -14.38 -2.15 28.14
CA GLY A 171 -15.29 -3.01 28.92
C GLY A 171 -16.21 -3.93 28.12
N ARG A 172 -16.07 -3.98 26.78
CA ARG A 172 -16.92 -4.77 25.88
C ARG A 172 -16.80 -6.29 25.99
N ASP A 173 -15.59 -6.83 26.08
CA ASP A 173 -15.34 -8.28 26.16
C ASP A 173 -13.93 -8.52 26.73
N LYS A 174 -13.77 -9.48 27.65
CA LYS A 174 -12.46 -9.86 28.21
C LYS A 174 -11.60 -10.66 27.24
N LYS A 175 -12.18 -11.19 26.15
CA LYS A 175 -11.48 -11.96 25.12
C LYS A 175 -11.20 -11.16 23.84
N LEU A 176 -11.27 -9.83 23.90
CA LEU A 176 -10.91 -8.98 22.78
C LEU A 176 -9.42 -9.18 22.46
N ASP A 177 -9.10 -9.42 21.19
CA ASP A 177 -7.74 -9.54 20.72
C ASP A 177 -6.91 -8.30 21.12
N PRO A 178 -5.66 -8.45 21.62
CA PRO A 178 -4.84 -7.32 22.08
C PRO A 178 -4.63 -6.23 21.02
N SER A 179 -4.57 -6.61 19.73
CA SER A 179 -4.39 -5.64 18.65
C SER A 179 -5.61 -4.74 18.48
N LYS A 180 -6.80 -5.31 18.63
CA LYS A 180 -8.08 -4.59 18.62
C LYS A 180 -8.28 -3.74 19.87
N ALA A 181 -7.87 -4.27 21.04
CA ALA A 181 -8.02 -3.59 22.32
C ALA A 181 -7.35 -2.21 22.36
N ARG A 182 -6.26 -2.01 21.59
CA ARG A 182 -5.60 -0.71 21.44
C ARG A 182 -6.51 0.38 20.88
N TYR A 183 -7.55 0.02 20.13
CA TYR A 183 -8.51 0.96 19.54
C TYR A 183 -9.85 1.03 20.29
N ALA A 184 -9.93 0.44 21.49
CA ALA A 184 -11.13 0.52 22.33
C ALA A 184 -11.37 1.96 22.84
N GLN A 185 -12.48 2.56 22.43
CA GLN A 185 -12.84 3.91 22.87
C GLN A 185 -13.64 3.91 24.18
N LYS A 186 -13.47 4.95 24.98
CA LYS A 186 -14.35 5.22 26.13
C LYS A 186 -15.62 5.91 25.62
N THR A 187 -16.65 5.13 25.30
CA THR A 187 -17.89 5.63 24.68
C THR A 187 -19.10 4.74 24.98
N ASP A 188 -20.29 5.34 24.92
CA ASP A 188 -21.58 4.62 24.99
C ASP A 188 -22.08 4.13 23.63
N ALA A 189 -21.40 4.49 22.53
CA ALA A 189 -21.69 3.99 21.20
C ALA A 189 -21.54 2.46 21.10
N ARG A 190 -22.43 1.82 20.34
CA ARG A 190 -22.47 0.36 20.17
C ARG A 190 -22.48 -0.05 18.70
N VAL A 191 -23.04 0.75 17.81
CA VAL A 191 -23.10 0.48 16.37
C VAL A 191 -22.40 1.57 15.57
N LEU A 192 -22.06 1.27 14.30
CA LEU A 192 -21.40 2.22 13.40
C LEU A 192 -22.19 3.53 13.26
N ASP A 193 -23.54 3.44 13.23
CA ASP A 193 -24.42 4.61 13.10
C ASP A 193 -24.27 5.61 14.26
N ASP A 194 -23.85 5.15 15.45
CA ASP A 194 -23.67 5.99 16.63
C ASP A 194 -22.42 6.90 16.51
N VAL A 195 -21.45 6.52 15.67
CA VAL A 195 -20.16 7.21 15.56
C VAL A 195 -19.89 7.82 14.19
N ILE A 196 -20.68 7.50 13.17
CA ILE A 196 -20.46 7.97 11.80
C ILE A 196 -20.76 9.47 11.61
N ALA A 197 -21.57 10.05 12.50
CA ALA A 197 -21.87 11.48 12.47
C ALA A 197 -20.59 12.31 12.54
N ASP A 198 -20.46 13.29 11.65
CA ASP A 198 -19.31 14.19 11.51
C ASP A 198 -17.96 13.46 11.29
N ALA A 199 -17.98 12.19 10.85
CA ALA A 199 -16.75 11.51 10.45
C ALA A 199 -16.23 12.10 9.13
N ASP A 200 -14.96 12.49 9.11
CA ASP A 200 -14.27 12.96 7.90
C ASP A 200 -13.81 11.80 7.02
N ILE A 201 -13.50 10.67 7.65
CA ILE A 201 -12.98 9.48 6.97
C ILE A 201 -13.85 8.29 7.34
N PHE A 202 -14.30 7.55 6.33
CA PHE A 202 -14.77 6.18 6.50
C PHE A 202 -13.72 5.19 5.98
N LEU A 203 -13.34 4.22 6.82
CA LEU A 203 -12.48 3.09 6.42
C LEU A 203 -13.23 1.77 6.53
N GLY A 204 -13.60 1.19 5.39
CA GLY A 204 -14.22 -0.11 5.25
C GLY A 204 -13.22 -1.17 4.83
N LEU A 205 -13.03 -2.18 5.69
CA LEU A 205 -12.28 -3.40 5.43
C LEU A 205 -13.05 -4.58 6.05
N SER A 206 -14.34 -4.69 5.68
CA SER A 206 -15.25 -5.70 6.22
C SER A 206 -16.01 -6.46 5.14
N GLY A 207 -17.21 -6.01 4.79
CA GLY A 207 -18.13 -6.73 3.90
C GLY A 207 -19.16 -5.82 3.25
N PRO A 208 -19.93 -6.36 2.30
CA PRO A 208 -20.79 -5.56 1.44
C PRO A 208 -21.96 -4.91 2.18
N GLY A 209 -22.29 -3.68 1.78
CA GLY A 209 -23.49 -2.96 2.23
C GLY A 209 -23.50 -2.51 3.70
N VAL A 210 -22.34 -2.54 4.38
CA VAL A 210 -22.24 -2.12 5.79
C VAL A 210 -22.42 -0.61 5.97
N LEU A 211 -21.96 0.19 5.00
CA LEU A 211 -22.14 1.64 5.04
C LEU A 211 -23.42 2.01 4.26
N THR A 212 -24.43 2.52 4.95
CA THR A 212 -25.71 2.85 4.32
C THR A 212 -25.76 4.30 3.83
N LYS A 213 -26.63 4.59 2.85
CA LYS A 213 -26.93 5.97 2.41
C LYS A 213 -27.31 6.90 3.57
N GLY A 214 -28.05 6.38 4.55
CA GLY A 214 -28.43 7.14 5.75
C GLY A 214 -27.24 7.54 6.60
N MET A 215 -26.24 6.66 6.73
CA MET A 215 -24.99 6.93 7.45
C MET A 215 -24.13 7.95 6.69
N VAL A 216 -23.99 7.81 5.37
CA VAL A 216 -23.21 8.74 4.53
C VAL A 216 -23.75 10.17 4.60
N LYS A 217 -25.08 10.34 4.71
CA LYS A 217 -25.69 11.67 4.94
C LYS A 217 -25.29 12.30 6.26
N LYS A 218 -24.87 11.53 7.27
CA LYS A 218 -24.46 12.06 8.59
C LYS A 218 -22.97 12.41 8.65
N MET A 219 -22.17 11.97 7.67
CA MET A 219 -20.74 12.27 7.64
C MET A 219 -20.47 13.77 7.46
N ALA A 220 -19.26 14.20 7.79
CA ALA A 220 -18.80 15.57 7.60
C ALA A 220 -18.80 15.97 6.12
N ASP A 221 -18.66 17.27 5.85
CA ASP A 221 -18.52 17.79 4.48
C ASP A 221 -17.22 17.31 3.83
N ASN A 222 -17.28 17.04 2.52
CA ASN A 222 -16.24 16.43 1.71
C ASN A 222 -15.60 15.19 2.36
N PRO A 223 -16.39 14.15 2.73
CA PRO A 223 -15.86 13.01 3.43
C PRO A 223 -15.02 12.13 2.49
N ILE A 224 -13.96 11.53 3.02
CA ILE A 224 -13.13 10.56 2.33
C ILE A 224 -13.65 9.16 2.67
N ILE A 225 -14.23 8.47 1.71
CA ILE A 225 -14.85 7.15 1.91
C ILE A 225 -13.99 6.10 1.20
N LEU A 226 -13.28 5.29 1.99
CA LEU A 226 -12.54 4.12 1.53
C LEU A 226 -13.39 2.88 1.76
N ALA A 227 -14.09 2.40 0.74
CA ALA A 227 -14.93 1.19 0.80
C ALA A 227 -14.20 0.03 0.07
N LEU A 228 -13.40 -0.73 0.83
CA LEU A 228 -12.35 -1.60 0.29
C LEU A 228 -12.70 -3.09 0.32
N ALA A 229 -13.90 -3.46 0.79
CA ALA A 229 -14.37 -4.83 0.65
C ALA A 229 -14.43 -5.25 -0.83
N ASN A 230 -14.08 -6.52 -1.10
CA ASN A 230 -14.10 -7.12 -2.43
C ASN A 230 -14.92 -8.41 -2.43
N PRO A 231 -15.61 -8.75 -3.53
CA PRO A 231 -15.77 -7.95 -4.75
C PRO A 231 -16.75 -6.78 -4.60
N ASP A 232 -17.63 -6.85 -3.60
CA ASP A 232 -18.66 -5.86 -3.34
C ASP A 232 -18.27 -4.97 -2.15
N PRO A 233 -18.18 -3.63 -2.34
CA PRO A 233 -17.72 -2.70 -1.31
C PRO A 233 -18.77 -2.48 -0.21
N GLU A 234 -18.35 -1.87 0.90
CA GLU A 234 -19.23 -1.48 2.00
C GLU A 234 -20.36 -0.54 1.55
N ILE A 235 -20.10 0.28 0.54
CA ILE A 235 -21.10 1.04 -0.23
C ILE A 235 -20.59 1.22 -1.66
N LEU A 236 -21.50 1.18 -2.63
CA LEU A 236 -21.17 1.52 -4.02
C LEU A 236 -20.91 3.04 -4.17
N PRO A 237 -19.94 3.47 -5.01
CA PRO A 237 -19.69 4.88 -5.27
C PRO A 237 -20.93 5.65 -5.72
N GLU A 238 -21.77 5.06 -6.57
CA GLU A 238 -23.01 5.67 -7.06
C GLU A 238 -23.98 5.95 -5.90
N ASP A 239 -24.06 5.03 -4.95
CA ASP A 239 -24.94 5.12 -3.80
C ASP A 239 -24.47 6.17 -2.79
N ALA A 240 -23.16 6.27 -2.58
CA ALA A 240 -22.57 7.31 -1.74
C ALA A 240 -22.74 8.70 -2.36
N LEU A 241 -22.37 8.86 -3.63
CA LEU A 241 -22.41 10.13 -4.36
C LEU A 241 -23.85 10.63 -4.57
N ALA A 242 -24.84 9.74 -4.67
CA ALA A 242 -26.25 10.12 -4.75
C ALA A 242 -26.75 10.88 -3.50
N VAL A 243 -26.09 10.71 -2.35
CA VAL A 243 -26.51 11.34 -1.09
C VAL A 243 -25.47 12.29 -0.50
N ARG A 244 -24.23 12.22 -0.98
CA ARG A 244 -23.11 13.08 -0.61
C ARG A 244 -22.23 13.33 -1.85
N PRO A 245 -22.67 14.21 -2.77
CA PRO A 245 -21.99 14.41 -4.07
C PRO A 245 -20.55 14.94 -3.97
N ASP A 246 -20.19 15.50 -2.83
CA ASP A 246 -18.87 15.98 -2.44
C ASP A 246 -17.97 14.90 -1.82
N ALA A 247 -18.46 13.65 -1.67
CA ALA A 247 -17.64 12.56 -1.15
C ALA A 247 -16.51 12.20 -2.10
N ILE A 248 -15.31 11.98 -1.54
CA ILE A 248 -14.16 11.47 -2.26
C ILE A 248 -14.11 9.95 -2.05
N MET A 249 -14.32 9.19 -3.12
CA MET A 249 -14.43 7.73 -3.06
C MET A 249 -13.11 7.04 -3.40
N ALA A 250 -12.78 5.98 -2.67
CA ALA A 250 -11.75 4.99 -3.03
C ALA A 250 -12.28 3.58 -2.79
N THR A 251 -11.95 2.65 -3.68
CA THR A 251 -12.41 1.24 -3.59
C THR A 251 -11.28 0.26 -3.91
N GLY A 252 -11.49 -1.03 -3.66
CA GLY A 252 -10.56 -2.08 -4.12
C GLY A 252 -10.68 -2.41 -5.62
N ARG A 253 -11.73 -1.92 -6.29
CA ARG A 253 -12.07 -2.32 -7.67
C ARG A 253 -11.39 -1.45 -8.71
N SER A 254 -10.99 -2.06 -9.82
CA SER A 254 -10.26 -1.39 -10.91
C SER A 254 -11.14 -0.58 -11.86
N ASP A 255 -12.44 -0.82 -11.84
CA ASP A 255 -13.43 -0.10 -12.65
C ASP A 255 -13.81 1.27 -12.07
N TYR A 256 -13.41 1.57 -10.83
CA TYR A 256 -13.61 2.88 -10.20
C TYR A 256 -12.33 3.72 -10.12
N PRO A 257 -12.46 5.05 -9.99
CA PRO A 257 -11.36 5.93 -9.59
C PRO A 257 -10.73 5.49 -8.26
N ASN A 258 -9.50 5.96 -8.00
CA ASN A 258 -8.81 5.75 -6.72
C ASN A 258 -8.75 4.28 -6.24
N GLN A 259 -8.43 3.36 -7.14
CA GLN A 259 -8.25 1.96 -6.78
C GLN A 259 -7.13 1.79 -5.74
N VAL A 260 -7.48 1.29 -4.56
CA VAL A 260 -6.53 0.83 -3.55
C VAL A 260 -6.03 -0.55 -3.96
N ASN A 261 -4.81 -0.62 -4.48
CA ASN A 261 -4.21 -1.84 -5.01
C ASN A 261 -2.78 -2.04 -4.49
N ASN A 262 -2.52 -3.17 -3.83
CA ASN A 262 -1.25 -3.47 -3.17
C ASN A 262 -0.05 -3.53 -4.13
N VAL A 263 -0.28 -3.72 -5.43
CA VAL A 263 0.77 -3.68 -6.46
C VAL A 263 1.53 -2.35 -6.51
N LEU A 264 0.91 -1.27 -6.01
CA LEU A 264 1.53 0.04 -5.87
C LEU A 264 2.60 0.10 -4.78
N CYS A 265 2.68 -0.93 -3.92
CA CYS A 265 3.57 -0.98 -2.76
C CYS A 265 4.61 -2.10 -2.86
N PHE A 266 4.18 -3.37 -2.86
CA PHE A 266 5.09 -4.50 -2.58
C PHE A 266 6.31 -4.59 -3.52
N PRO A 267 6.22 -4.36 -4.85
CA PRO A 267 7.40 -4.50 -5.70
C PRO A 267 8.48 -3.48 -5.32
N TYR A 268 8.06 -2.27 -4.98
CA TYR A 268 8.95 -1.13 -4.82
C TYR A 268 9.50 -1.01 -3.40
N ILE A 269 8.72 -1.37 -2.38
CA ILE A 269 9.21 -1.41 -1.00
C ILE A 269 10.29 -2.49 -0.83
N PHE A 270 10.09 -3.68 -1.42
CA PHE A 270 11.14 -4.70 -1.45
C PHE A 270 12.33 -4.27 -2.27
N ARG A 271 12.16 -3.60 -3.42
CA ARG A 271 13.30 -3.10 -4.22
C ARG A 271 14.20 -2.21 -3.38
N GLY A 272 13.61 -1.22 -2.70
CA GLY A 272 14.34 -0.31 -1.82
C GLY A 272 15.01 -1.04 -0.66
N ALA A 273 14.29 -1.96 0.00
CA ALA A 273 14.81 -2.75 1.11
C ALA A 273 15.98 -3.66 0.70
N LEU A 274 15.85 -4.37 -0.42
CA LEU A 274 16.88 -5.28 -0.93
C LEU A 274 18.12 -4.52 -1.41
N ASP A 275 17.98 -3.35 -2.04
CA ASP A 275 19.15 -2.62 -2.56
C ASP A 275 20.10 -2.16 -1.45
N VAL A 276 19.55 -1.79 -0.30
CA VAL A 276 20.33 -1.42 0.90
C VAL A 276 20.60 -2.61 1.85
N GLY A 277 20.11 -3.80 1.50
CA GLY A 277 20.22 -4.98 2.36
C GLY A 277 19.63 -4.73 3.74
N ALA A 278 18.43 -4.17 3.80
CA ALA A 278 17.71 -3.96 5.04
C ALA A 278 17.54 -5.29 5.78
N THR A 279 17.64 -5.31 7.10
CA THR A 279 17.37 -6.50 7.92
C THR A 279 15.88 -6.64 8.25
N THR A 280 15.09 -5.58 8.08
CA THR A 280 13.64 -5.56 8.32
C THR A 280 12.97 -4.46 7.49
N ILE A 281 11.63 -4.49 7.38
CA ILE A 281 10.82 -3.36 6.90
C ILE A 281 10.11 -2.74 8.11
N ASN A 282 10.61 -1.59 8.56
CA ASN A 282 10.12 -0.89 9.74
C ASN A 282 9.13 0.25 9.39
N ASP A 283 8.55 0.87 10.41
CA ASP A 283 7.55 1.91 10.22
C ASP A 283 8.07 3.18 9.50
N PRO A 284 9.30 3.68 9.74
CA PRO A 284 9.90 4.74 8.92
C PRO A 284 9.89 4.43 7.41
N MET A 285 10.19 3.18 7.03
CA MET A 285 10.15 2.75 5.63
C MET A 285 8.71 2.75 5.07
N LYS A 286 7.71 2.32 5.84
CA LYS A 286 6.30 2.34 5.43
C LYS A 286 5.79 3.76 5.26
N VAL A 287 6.10 4.66 6.21
CA VAL A 287 5.77 6.09 6.15
C VAL A 287 6.43 6.76 4.93
N ALA A 288 7.70 6.46 4.66
CA ALA A 288 8.38 6.95 3.46
C ALA A 288 7.72 6.45 2.16
N CYS A 289 7.24 5.20 2.15
CA CYS A 289 6.48 4.64 1.03
C CYS A 289 5.15 5.39 0.82
N VAL A 290 4.39 5.64 1.89
CA VAL A 290 3.14 6.42 1.86
C VAL A 290 3.37 7.79 1.23
N HIS A 291 4.36 8.55 1.74
CA HIS A 291 4.65 9.88 1.20
C HIS A 291 5.10 9.82 -0.26
N ALA A 292 5.94 8.85 -0.63
CA ALA A 292 6.40 8.71 -2.01
C ALA A 292 5.27 8.44 -3.01
N ILE A 293 4.27 7.64 -2.61
CA ILE A 293 3.07 7.36 -3.42
C ILE A 293 2.17 8.60 -3.49
N ALA A 294 1.89 9.21 -2.34
CA ALA A 294 1.04 10.40 -2.25
C ALA A 294 1.61 11.56 -3.09
N ASP A 295 2.91 11.83 -2.96
CA ASP A 295 3.62 12.88 -3.69
C ASP A 295 3.89 12.54 -5.16
N LEU A 296 3.63 11.31 -5.60
CA LEU A 296 3.69 10.96 -7.02
C LEU A 296 2.37 11.30 -7.72
N ALA A 297 1.23 11.07 -7.06
CA ALA A 297 -0.09 11.44 -7.60
C ALA A 297 -0.24 12.95 -7.84
N THR A 298 0.48 13.79 -7.09
CA THR A 298 0.48 15.25 -7.28
C THR A 298 1.33 15.73 -8.45
N VAL A 299 2.18 14.86 -9.01
CA VAL A 299 3.07 15.19 -10.14
C VAL A 299 2.39 14.82 -11.44
N GLU A 300 2.27 15.79 -12.35
CA GLU A 300 1.69 15.59 -13.67
C GLU A 300 2.28 14.35 -14.38
N PRO A 301 1.45 13.41 -14.84
CA PRO A 301 1.90 12.23 -15.54
C PRO A 301 2.54 12.57 -16.86
N SER A 302 3.65 11.90 -17.18
CA SER A 302 4.25 12.00 -18.52
C SER A 302 3.31 11.46 -19.58
N ASP A 303 3.43 11.92 -20.83
CA ASP A 303 2.64 11.47 -21.99
C ASP A 303 2.57 9.94 -22.16
N ILE A 304 3.61 9.21 -21.73
CA ILE A 304 3.66 7.73 -21.78
C ILE A 304 2.56 7.12 -20.90
N VAL A 305 2.34 7.69 -19.71
CA VAL A 305 1.31 7.23 -18.77
C VAL A 305 -0.07 7.59 -19.30
N ALA A 306 -0.25 8.82 -19.78
CA ALA A 306 -1.53 9.24 -20.36
C ALA A 306 -1.95 8.36 -21.57
N LYS A 307 -0.99 8.01 -22.44
CA LYS A 307 -1.26 7.12 -23.60
C LYS A 307 -1.58 5.68 -23.20
N ALA A 308 -0.91 5.13 -22.18
CA ALA A 308 -1.17 3.77 -21.69
C ALA A 308 -2.58 3.61 -21.09
N TYR A 309 -3.17 4.70 -20.60
CA TYR A 309 -4.52 4.74 -20.03
C TYR A 309 -5.54 5.47 -20.92
N GLY A 310 -5.36 5.40 -22.25
CA GLY A 310 -6.38 5.83 -23.22
C GLY A 310 -6.58 7.34 -23.35
N GLY A 311 -5.60 8.16 -22.99
CA GLY A 311 -5.69 9.63 -23.08
C GLY A 311 -6.49 10.28 -21.95
N SER A 312 -6.75 9.55 -20.85
CA SER A 312 -7.36 10.11 -19.65
C SER A 312 -6.47 11.20 -19.03
N ASN A 313 -7.07 12.34 -18.70
CA ASN A 313 -6.38 13.46 -18.07
C ASN A 313 -6.16 13.15 -16.58
N LEU A 314 -5.08 12.43 -16.28
CA LEU A 314 -4.72 11.99 -14.92
C LEU A 314 -4.18 13.19 -14.12
N GLN A 315 -5.08 14.08 -13.71
CA GLN A 315 -4.77 15.26 -12.91
C GLN A 315 -5.11 14.98 -11.45
N PHE A 316 -4.23 15.40 -10.54
CA PHE A 316 -4.47 15.32 -9.09
C PHE A 316 -5.80 15.98 -8.71
N GLY A 317 -6.65 15.25 -7.98
CA GLY A 317 -7.98 15.69 -7.59
C GLY A 317 -8.83 14.57 -6.99
N PRO A 318 -10.13 14.80 -6.75
CA PRO A 318 -11.04 13.85 -6.10
C PRO A 318 -11.08 12.46 -6.75
N GLU A 319 -10.86 12.36 -8.07
CA GLU A 319 -10.85 11.10 -8.81
C GLU A 319 -9.44 10.53 -9.06
N TYR A 320 -8.40 11.19 -8.55
CA TYR A 320 -6.99 10.78 -8.71
C TYR A 320 -6.16 11.11 -7.46
N LEU A 321 -6.40 10.35 -6.40
CA LEU A 321 -5.67 10.38 -5.14
C LEU A 321 -4.37 9.57 -5.18
N ILE A 322 -4.33 8.51 -5.98
CA ILE A 322 -3.26 7.51 -5.97
C ILE A 322 -2.84 7.24 -7.41
N PRO A 323 -1.52 7.13 -7.71
CA PRO A 323 -1.07 6.78 -9.04
C PRO A 323 -1.61 5.41 -9.49
N LYS A 324 -1.68 5.21 -10.81
CA LYS A 324 -2.12 3.93 -11.36
C LYS A 324 -1.02 2.86 -11.27
N PRO A 325 -1.38 1.56 -11.13
CA PRO A 325 -0.44 0.44 -10.99
C PRO A 325 0.74 0.36 -11.96
N PHE A 326 0.53 0.77 -13.21
CA PHE A 326 1.54 0.66 -14.27
C PHE A 326 2.29 1.98 -14.52
N ASP A 327 2.20 2.95 -13.60
CA ASP A 327 3.00 4.16 -13.70
C ASP A 327 4.49 3.84 -13.51
N PRO A 328 5.32 3.98 -14.55
CA PRO A 328 6.74 3.62 -14.47
C PRO A 328 7.48 4.48 -13.45
N ARG A 329 6.95 5.65 -13.06
CA ARG A 329 7.58 6.53 -12.08
C ARG A 329 7.57 5.94 -10.66
N LEU A 330 6.77 4.92 -10.39
CA LEU A 330 6.65 4.29 -9.07
C LEU A 330 8.01 3.78 -8.55
N ILE A 331 8.74 3.00 -9.36
CA ILE A 331 10.03 2.43 -8.93
C ILE A 331 11.07 3.50 -8.60
N VAL A 332 11.14 4.58 -9.39
CA VAL A 332 12.13 5.66 -9.19
C VAL A 332 11.78 6.62 -8.06
N ARG A 333 10.55 6.56 -7.53
CA ARG A 333 10.10 7.37 -6.40
C ARG A 333 10.10 6.59 -5.10
N ILE A 334 9.48 5.41 -5.11
CA ILE A 334 9.24 4.62 -3.90
C ILE A 334 10.51 3.91 -3.43
N ALA A 335 11.19 3.16 -4.31
CA ALA A 335 12.38 2.40 -3.89
C ALA A 335 13.48 3.31 -3.29
N PRO A 336 13.79 4.50 -3.87
CA PRO A 336 14.69 5.47 -3.24
C PRO A 336 14.22 6.04 -1.90
N ALA A 337 12.92 6.30 -1.73
CA ALA A 337 12.39 6.78 -0.47
C ALA A 337 12.53 5.71 0.63
N VAL A 338 12.19 4.47 0.30
CA VAL A 338 12.31 3.32 1.20
C VAL A 338 13.76 3.02 1.54
N ALA A 339 14.66 3.00 0.54
CA ALA A 339 16.09 2.80 0.74
C ALA A 339 16.69 3.88 1.65
N LYS A 340 16.31 5.14 1.45
CA LYS A 340 16.72 6.26 2.30
C LYS A 340 16.25 6.06 3.75
N ALA A 341 14.97 5.76 3.95
CA ALA A 341 14.41 5.54 5.28
C ALA A 341 15.04 4.33 6.00
N ALA A 342 15.38 3.27 5.27
CA ALA A 342 16.09 2.11 5.81
C ALA A 342 17.52 2.47 6.27
N MET A 343 18.23 3.32 5.52
CA MET A 343 19.55 3.82 5.91
C MET A 343 19.47 4.75 7.13
N GLU A 344 18.50 5.68 7.15
CA GLU A 344 18.32 6.66 8.24
C GLU A 344 17.87 6.00 9.56
N SER A 345 17.07 4.93 9.47
CA SER A 345 16.63 4.16 10.64
C SER A 345 17.63 3.11 11.11
N GLY A 346 18.76 2.95 10.41
CA GLY A 346 19.85 2.05 10.81
C GLY A 346 19.62 0.57 10.54
N VAL A 347 18.56 0.21 9.80
CA VAL A 347 18.27 -1.21 9.45
C VAL A 347 18.98 -1.66 8.18
N ALA A 348 19.57 -0.72 7.41
CA ALA A 348 20.33 -1.01 6.21
C ALA A 348 21.74 -1.54 6.53
N THR A 349 22.10 -2.68 5.94
CA THR A 349 23.48 -3.22 6.00
C THR A 349 24.40 -2.63 4.92
N ARG A 350 23.84 -1.91 3.95
CA ARG A 350 24.55 -1.29 2.84
C ARG A 350 24.09 0.13 2.60
N GLN A 351 25.05 1.02 2.40
CA GLN A 351 24.77 2.43 2.13
C GLN A 351 24.76 2.69 0.62
N ILE A 352 23.83 3.53 0.17
CA ILE A 352 23.82 4.08 -1.18
C ILE A 352 24.45 5.48 -1.10
N PRO A 353 25.70 5.66 -1.56
CA PRO A 353 26.42 6.92 -1.39
C PRO A 353 25.84 8.05 -2.23
N ASP A 354 25.26 7.74 -3.39
CA ASP A 354 24.64 8.70 -4.29
C ASP A 354 23.23 8.24 -4.73
N MET A 355 22.22 8.88 -4.14
CA MET A 355 20.82 8.63 -4.45
C MET A 355 20.42 9.05 -5.87
N LYS A 356 21.13 9.99 -6.50
CA LYS A 356 20.89 10.38 -7.91
C LYS A 356 21.33 9.26 -8.85
N VAL A 357 22.52 8.69 -8.63
CA VAL A 357 23.02 7.54 -9.40
C VAL A 357 22.11 6.33 -9.20
N TYR A 358 21.64 6.10 -7.97
CA TYR A 358 20.70 5.00 -7.70
C TYR A 358 19.39 5.16 -8.47
N ARG A 359 18.78 6.35 -8.46
CA ARG A 359 17.58 6.64 -9.28
C ARG A 359 17.82 6.40 -10.77
N GLN A 360 18.99 6.77 -11.28
CA GLN A 360 19.35 6.53 -12.69
C GLN A 360 19.46 5.04 -13.01
N LYS A 361 20.02 4.23 -12.11
CA LYS A 361 20.03 2.77 -12.26
C LYS A 361 18.61 2.20 -12.32
N LEU A 362 17.70 2.70 -11.48
CA LEU A 362 16.32 2.24 -11.47
C LEU A 362 15.55 2.55 -12.76
N LEU A 363 15.92 3.61 -13.49
CA LEU A 363 15.33 3.92 -14.81
C LEU A 363 15.58 2.80 -15.83
N GLN A 364 16.62 1.98 -15.66
CA GLN A 364 16.91 0.86 -16.56
C GLN A 364 15.84 -0.25 -16.50
N PHE A 365 15.08 -0.35 -15.39
CA PHE A 365 13.96 -1.30 -15.30
C PHE A 365 12.73 -0.83 -16.10
N ILE A 366 12.60 0.48 -16.33
CA ILE A 366 11.49 1.07 -17.08
C ILE A 366 11.75 0.98 -18.58
N PHE A 367 12.98 1.29 -18.99
CA PHE A 367 13.40 1.25 -20.38
C PHE A 367 14.28 0.01 -20.59
N GLN A 368 13.70 -1.11 -21.01
CA GLN A 368 14.50 -2.27 -21.49
C GLN A 368 15.43 -1.88 -22.66
N THR A 369 15.16 -0.75 -23.33
CA THR A 369 16.00 -0.09 -24.34
C THR A 369 16.98 0.96 -23.77
N GLY A 370 17.03 1.17 -22.46
CA GLY A 370 17.83 2.21 -21.80
C GLY A 370 19.34 2.09 -22.08
N THR A 371 19.86 0.87 -22.19
CA THR A 371 21.25 0.62 -22.59
C THR A 371 21.57 1.13 -24.00
N LEU A 372 20.57 1.15 -24.89
CA LEU A 372 20.70 1.65 -26.26
C LEU A 372 20.60 3.18 -26.35
N MET A 373 19.85 3.81 -25.42
CA MET A 373 19.63 5.26 -25.38
C MET A 373 20.60 6.03 -24.47
N ASN A 374 21.27 5.38 -23.53
CA ASN A 374 22.25 6.02 -22.63
C ASN A 374 23.34 6.81 -23.37
N PRO A 375 23.95 6.31 -24.46
CA PRO A 375 24.93 7.08 -25.22
C PRO A 375 24.33 8.37 -25.80
N VAL A 376 23.07 8.33 -26.22
CA VAL A 376 22.35 9.50 -26.77
C VAL A 376 22.09 10.53 -25.68
N PHE A 377 21.67 10.10 -24.49
CA PHE A 377 21.44 11.02 -23.35
C PHE A 377 22.73 11.64 -22.83
N ASP A 378 23.82 10.88 -22.75
CA ASP A 378 25.11 11.41 -22.31
C ASP A 378 25.69 12.39 -23.34
N GLN A 379 25.56 12.09 -24.63
CA GLN A 379 25.96 13.00 -25.70
C GLN A 379 25.12 14.29 -25.69
N ALA A 380 23.81 14.20 -25.44
CA ALA A 380 22.93 15.36 -25.32
C ALA A 380 23.28 16.24 -24.10
N LYS A 381 23.70 15.65 -22.98
CA LYS A 381 24.15 16.40 -21.79
C LYS A 381 25.52 17.06 -21.98
N GLN A 382 26.42 16.44 -22.74
CA GLN A 382 27.74 17.01 -23.04
C GLN A 382 27.66 18.15 -24.04
N ALA A 383 26.66 18.15 -24.93
CA ALA A 383 26.43 19.20 -25.92
C ALA A 383 24.99 19.73 -25.86
N PRO A 384 24.62 20.46 -24.79
CA PRO A 384 23.25 20.94 -24.61
C PRO A 384 22.83 21.82 -25.79
N LYS A 385 21.82 21.36 -26.53
CA LYS A 385 21.23 22.11 -27.64
C LYS A 385 20.10 23.00 -27.11
N LYS A 386 20.03 24.23 -27.61
CA LYS A 386 18.88 25.11 -27.38
C LYS A 386 17.76 24.66 -28.31
N VAL A 387 16.65 24.22 -27.75
CA VAL A 387 15.43 23.91 -28.48
C VAL A 387 14.56 25.16 -28.43
N VAL A 388 14.13 25.63 -29.59
CA VAL A 388 13.15 26.72 -29.70
C VAL A 388 11.83 26.08 -30.03
N TYR A 389 10.87 26.21 -29.13
CA TYR A 389 9.51 25.81 -29.42
C TYR A 389 8.77 26.98 -30.06
N ALA A 390 8.18 26.76 -31.23
CA ALA A 390 7.55 27.82 -32.02
C ALA A 390 6.14 28.20 -31.51
N GLU A 391 5.51 27.35 -30.72
CA GLU A 391 4.12 27.49 -30.29
C GLU A 391 4.05 27.99 -28.84
N GLY A 392 4.60 29.18 -28.56
CA GLY A 392 4.67 29.75 -27.20
C GLY A 392 3.32 30.09 -26.55
N GLU A 393 2.21 29.86 -27.25
CA GLU A 393 0.84 30.01 -26.74
C GLU A 393 0.18 28.66 -26.45
N GLU A 394 0.74 27.55 -26.94
CA GLU A 394 0.29 26.20 -26.66
C GLU A 394 0.78 25.77 -25.28
N ARG A 395 -0.15 25.41 -24.39
CA ARG A 395 0.15 25.04 -23.01
C ARG A 395 1.15 23.88 -22.93
N LYS A 396 1.10 22.94 -23.88
CA LYS A 396 2.02 21.81 -24.01
C LYS A 396 3.46 22.23 -24.29
N VAL A 397 3.62 23.30 -25.06
CA VAL A 397 4.93 23.83 -25.45
C VAL A 397 5.53 24.69 -24.34
N LEU A 398 4.70 25.44 -23.61
CA LEU A 398 5.12 26.18 -22.42
C LEU A 398 5.59 25.27 -21.26
N GLN A 399 5.22 23.98 -21.30
CA GLN A 399 5.57 22.98 -20.28
C GLN A 399 6.85 22.18 -20.60
N ALA A 400 7.43 22.33 -21.79
CA ALA A 400 8.48 21.46 -22.35
C ALA A 400 9.92 21.86 -22.01
#